data_AF-A0A4Q3YDF4-F1
#
_entry.id   AF-A0A4Q3YDF4-F1
#
_cell.length_a   1.000
_cell.length_b   1.000
_cell.length_c   1.000
_cell.angle_alpha   90.00
_cell.angle_beta   90.00
_cell.angle_gamma   90.00
#
_symmetry.space_group_name_H-M   'P 1'
#
loop_
_entity.id
_entity.type
_entity.pdbx_description
1 polymer ?
#
loop_
_entity_poly.entity_id
_entity_poly.type
_entity_poly.pdbx_seq_one_letter_code
_entity_poly.pdbx_strand_id
1 'polypeptide(L)'
;MAPSARIMGHIYDVVVGQTPYMYNDYDMTVTNATQWFQSNGELWAVNNNCFAENSGGQVFACALPFTPLDAFLRKGVAAIRAMGGKGPIGIKLGAGDLTDTVLPGEHQTQRFPAVSAWVDVNEELETWTPEEMRALLLRFWNALMDAYGRSPARSMAEFEQAAALAPLPKQAAV
;
A
#
# COMPACT_ATOMS: atom_id res chain seq x y z
N MET A 1 18.03 21.20 -13.06
CA MET A 1 17.13 20.03 -13.11
C MET A 1 16.51 19.92 -11.72
N ALA A 2 15.20 20.10 -11.57
CA ALA A 2 14.55 19.91 -10.27
C ALA A 2 14.49 18.41 -9.97
N PRO A 3 14.73 17.97 -8.72
CA PRO A 3 14.62 16.55 -8.37
C PRO A 3 13.16 16.09 -8.53
N SER A 4 12.96 14.96 -9.22
CA SER A 4 11.67 14.26 -9.33
C SER A 4 11.26 13.77 -7.94
N ALA A 5 10.21 14.34 -7.36
CA ALA A 5 9.70 13.91 -6.06
C ALA A 5 9.03 12.54 -6.20
N ARG A 6 9.23 11.63 -5.22
CA ARG A 6 8.61 10.30 -5.22
C ARG A 6 7.84 10.03 -3.93
N ILE A 7 6.71 9.35 -4.02
CA ILE A 7 5.97 8.81 -2.88
C ILE A 7 6.11 7.29 -2.90
N MET A 8 6.56 6.72 -1.78
CA MET A 8 6.75 5.28 -1.60
C MET A 8 5.77 4.78 -0.54
N GLY A 9 4.83 3.90 -0.89
CA GLY A 9 3.94 3.22 0.04
C GLY A 9 4.28 1.74 0.13
N HIS A 10 4.73 1.28 1.29
CA HIS A 10 5.08 -0.13 1.48
C HIS A 10 4.21 -0.79 2.56
N ILE A 11 3.80 -2.03 2.30
CA ILE A 11 3.16 -2.93 3.26
C ILE A 11 4.17 -4.05 3.53
N TYR A 12 4.72 -4.13 4.74
CA TYR A 12 5.65 -5.21 5.11
C TYR A 12 4.97 -6.10 6.15
N ASP A 13 5.26 -7.40 6.12
CA ASP A 13 5.29 -8.17 7.37
C ASP A 13 6.60 -7.83 8.09
N VAL A 14 6.55 -7.53 9.39
CA VAL A 14 7.77 -7.29 10.17
C VAL A 14 7.96 -8.51 11.07
N VAL A 15 8.71 -9.49 10.58
CA VAL A 15 9.44 -10.37 11.48
C VAL A 15 10.73 -9.65 11.83
N VAL A 16 10.78 -9.02 13.01
CA VAL A 16 12.05 -8.57 13.58
C VAL A 16 12.89 -9.81 13.82
N GLY A 17 13.87 -10.02 12.94
CA GLY A 17 14.91 -11.02 13.15
C GLY A 17 15.60 -10.75 14.49
N GLN A 18 15.53 -11.74 15.39
CA GLN A 18 16.23 -11.72 16.66
C GLN A 18 17.73 -11.53 16.43
N THR A 19 18.27 -10.39 16.87
CA THR A 19 19.69 -10.32 17.22
C THR A 19 19.87 -11.11 18.53
N PRO A 20 20.70 -12.17 18.58
CA PRO A 20 21.08 -12.71 19.86
C PRO A 20 22.02 -11.69 20.52
N TYR A 21 21.88 -11.55 21.83
CA TYR A 21 22.73 -10.79 22.75
C TYR A 21 22.26 -9.37 23.14
N MET A 22 21.48 -9.37 24.23
CA MET A 22 21.62 -8.50 25.41
C MET A 22 21.37 -6.99 25.22
N TYR A 23 20.11 -6.55 25.30
CA TYR A 23 19.62 -5.62 26.34
C TYR A 23 18.10 -5.48 26.22
N ASN A 24 17.39 -5.37 27.34
CA ASN A 24 15.97 -5.02 27.39
C ASN A 24 15.80 -3.61 26.84
N ASP A 25 15.52 -3.47 25.54
CA ASP A 25 14.81 -2.32 25.00
C ASP A 25 13.39 -2.78 24.68
N TYR A 26 12.41 -1.98 25.08
CA TYR A 26 11.03 -2.16 24.66
C TYR A 26 11.01 -2.40 23.15
N ASP A 27 10.57 -3.58 22.74
CA ASP A 27 10.39 -4.00 21.35
C ASP A 27 9.33 -3.08 20.73
N MET A 28 9.73 -1.88 20.32
CA MET A 28 8.90 -0.93 19.61
C MET A 28 8.73 -1.48 18.21
N THR A 29 7.80 -2.42 18.07
CA THR A 29 7.32 -2.88 16.77
C THR A 29 6.75 -1.65 16.06
N VAL A 30 7.51 -1.11 15.10
CA VAL A 30 7.05 0.02 14.29
C VAL A 30 5.95 -0.50 13.40
N THR A 31 4.70 -0.26 13.79
CA THR A 31 3.56 -0.82 13.06
C THR A 31 3.09 0.06 11.90
N ASN A 32 3.37 1.35 12.01
CA ASN A 32 3.19 2.33 10.95
C ASN A 32 4.25 3.42 11.06
N ALA A 33 4.74 3.89 9.92
CA ALA A 33 5.67 5.00 9.86
C ALA A 33 5.40 5.87 8.64
N THR A 34 5.72 7.15 8.75
CA THR A 34 5.83 8.06 7.60
C THR A 34 7.11 8.85 7.74
N GLN A 35 7.89 8.94 6.67
CA GLN A 35 9.17 9.64 6.66
C GLN A 35 9.30 10.50 5.41
N TRP A 36 9.80 11.72 5.58
CA TRP A 36 10.18 12.57 4.46
C TRP A 36 11.71 12.70 4.40
N PHE A 37 12.27 12.39 3.24
CA PHE A 37 13.66 12.58 2.89
C PHE A 37 13.81 13.90 2.12
N GLN A 38 14.20 14.97 2.82
CA GLN A 38 14.39 16.28 2.20
C GLN A 38 15.48 16.30 1.12
N SER A 39 16.48 15.41 1.24
CA SER A 39 17.63 15.33 0.33
C SER A 39 17.25 14.95 -1.10
N ASN A 40 16.20 14.14 -1.28
CA ASN A 40 15.73 13.66 -2.59
C ASN A 40 14.24 13.94 -2.85
N GLY A 41 13.54 14.55 -1.90
CA GLY A 41 12.12 14.89 -2.02
C GLY A 41 11.19 13.68 -1.89
N GLU A 42 11.65 12.58 -1.30
CA GLU A 42 10.85 11.36 -1.17
C GLU A 42 9.98 11.34 0.09
N LEU A 43 8.72 10.92 -0.05
CA LEU A 43 7.81 10.69 1.07
C LEU A 43 7.47 9.20 1.17
N TRP A 44 7.82 8.58 2.28
CA TRP A 44 7.66 7.15 2.51
C TRP A 44 6.57 6.92 3.55
N ALA A 45 5.76 5.88 3.36
CA ALA A 45 4.89 5.32 4.39
C ALA A 45 5.02 3.80 4.44
N VAL A 46 5.00 3.27 5.66
CA VAL A 46 5.02 1.83 5.95
C VAL A 46 3.83 1.48 6.83
N ASN A 47 3.16 0.36 6.55
CA ASN A 47 2.08 -0.17 7.39
C ASN A 47 2.15 -1.70 7.46
N ASN A 48 2.32 -2.26 8.66
CA ASN A 48 2.27 -3.71 8.91
C ASN A 48 1.00 -4.15 9.67
N ASN A 49 0.12 -3.22 10.07
CA ASN A 49 -1.13 -3.49 10.78
C ASN A 49 -2.19 -4.22 9.92
N CYS A 50 -1.79 -4.66 8.72
CA CYS A 50 -2.62 -5.40 7.80
C CYS A 50 -2.39 -6.91 7.92
N PHE A 51 -1.44 -7.34 8.73
CA PHE A 51 -1.17 -8.74 9.05
C PHE A 51 -1.58 -9.04 10.49
N ALA A 52 -2.15 -10.23 10.72
CA ALA A 52 -2.51 -10.69 12.06
C ALA A 52 -2.28 -12.20 12.18
N GLU A 53 -1.76 -12.64 13.32
CA GLU A 53 -1.68 -14.07 13.61
C GLU A 53 -3.08 -14.68 13.83
N ASN A 54 -3.28 -15.87 13.29
CA ASN A 54 -4.44 -16.72 13.58
C ASN A 54 -3.95 -18.17 13.75
N SER A 55 -4.77 -19.02 14.36
CA SER A 55 -4.58 -20.46 14.56
C SER A 55 -4.08 -21.31 13.37
N GLY A 56 -4.03 -20.73 12.15
CA GLY A 56 -3.52 -21.38 10.95
C GLY A 56 -2.53 -20.52 10.15
N GLY A 57 -1.76 -19.66 10.82
CA GLY A 57 -0.73 -18.81 10.20
C GLY A 57 -1.10 -17.32 10.16
N GLN A 58 -0.20 -16.52 9.59
CA GLN A 58 -0.37 -15.07 9.46
C GLN A 58 -1.38 -14.75 8.36
N VAL A 59 -2.36 -13.92 8.68
CA VAL A 59 -3.47 -13.57 7.79
C VAL A 59 -3.29 -12.14 7.29
N PHE A 60 -3.40 -11.93 5.98
CA PHE A 60 -3.36 -10.61 5.36
C PHE A 60 -4.78 -10.05 5.16
N ALA A 61 -5.12 -8.99 5.88
CA ALA A 61 -6.37 -8.25 5.75
C ALA A 61 -6.26 -7.22 4.60
N CYS A 62 -6.26 -7.72 3.36
CA CYS A 62 -5.93 -6.95 2.15
C CYS A 62 -6.73 -5.67 1.91
N ALA A 63 -7.93 -5.51 2.47
CA ALA A 63 -8.75 -4.31 2.32
C ALA A 63 -8.33 -3.16 3.26
N LEU A 64 -7.83 -3.48 4.46
CA LEU A 64 -7.47 -2.49 5.49
C LEU A 64 -6.49 -1.39 5.03
N PRO A 65 -5.45 -1.65 4.21
CA PRO A 65 -4.49 -0.63 3.86
C PRO A 65 -5.03 0.43 2.88
N PHE A 66 -6.10 0.16 2.13
CA PHE A 66 -6.42 0.97 0.96
C PHE A 66 -6.97 2.36 1.29
N THR A 67 -7.86 2.49 2.27
CA THR A 67 -8.36 3.79 2.74
C THR A 67 -7.25 4.70 3.27
N PRO A 68 -6.38 4.26 4.21
CA PRO A 68 -5.26 5.09 4.65
C PRO A 68 -4.26 5.37 3.54
N LEU A 69 -4.06 4.43 2.60
CA LEU A 69 -3.16 4.64 1.46
C LEU A 69 -3.70 5.71 0.50
N ASP A 70 -4.98 5.67 0.12
CA ASP A 70 -5.61 6.72 -0.71
C ASP A 70 -5.48 8.10 -0.05
N ALA A 71 -5.74 8.20 1.25
CA ALA A 71 -5.59 9.44 2.00
C ALA A 71 -4.12 9.92 2.05
N PHE A 72 -3.17 9.00 2.24
CA PHE A 72 -1.74 9.30 2.25
C PHE A 72 -1.26 9.83 0.90
N LEU A 73 -1.63 9.18 -0.20
CA LEU A 73 -1.25 9.60 -1.56
C LEU A 73 -1.78 11.00 -1.87
N ARG A 74 -3.06 11.26 -1.59
CA ARG A 74 -3.67 12.60 -1.81
C ARG A 74 -2.96 13.69 -1.02
N LYS A 75 -2.71 13.45 0.27
CA LYS A 75 -2.04 14.42 1.14
C LYS A 75 -0.57 14.60 0.75
N GLY A 76 0.11 13.53 0.38
CA GLY A 76 1.51 13.56 -0.06
C GLY A 76 1.70 14.36 -1.34
N VAL A 77 0.88 14.12 -2.36
CA VAL A 77 0.91 14.90 -3.61
C VAL A 77 0.62 16.37 -3.33
N ALA A 78 -0.41 16.67 -2.53
CA ALA A 78 -0.75 18.05 -2.17
C ALA A 78 0.40 18.74 -1.42
N ALA A 79 1.05 18.05 -0.49
CA ALA A 79 2.19 18.58 0.26
C ALA A 79 3.38 18.87 -0.67
N ILE A 80 3.76 17.93 -1.54
CA ILE A 80 4.85 18.12 -2.50
C ILE A 80 4.59 19.37 -3.37
N ARG A 81 3.36 19.55 -3.86
CA ARG A 81 2.99 20.72 -4.65
C ARG A 81 3.03 22.02 -3.85
N ALA A 82 2.51 22.02 -2.62
CA ALA A 82 2.53 23.19 -1.73
C ALA A 82 3.96 23.64 -1.39
N MET A 83 4.92 22.72 -1.36
CA MET A 83 6.33 23.00 -1.10
C MET A 83 7.10 23.45 -2.35
N GLY A 84 6.41 23.63 -3.49
CA GLY A 84 7.02 24.09 -4.73
C GLY A 84 7.63 22.98 -5.59
N GLY A 85 7.28 21.71 -5.34
CA GLY A 85 7.64 20.60 -6.21
C GLY A 85 7.06 20.81 -7.61
N LYS A 86 7.95 20.97 -8.60
CA LYS A 86 7.61 21.18 -10.02
C LYS A 86 7.98 19.93 -10.82
N GLY A 87 7.18 19.62 -11.84
CA GLY A 87 7.38 18.46 -12.71
C GLY A 87 6.69 17.19 -12.22
N PRO A 88 7.03 16.03 -12.81
CA PRO A 88 6.40 14.75 -12.49
C PRO A 88 6.61 14.32 -11.04
N ILE A 89 5.62 13.64 -10.48
CA ILE A 89 5.70 12.96 -9.19
C ILE A 89 5.60 11.47 -9.44
N GLY A 90 6.61 10.71 -9.01
CA GLY A 90 6.58 9.25 -9.02
C GLY A 90 5.83 8.71 -7.81
N ILE A 91 5.02 7.68 -7.98
CA ILE A 91 4.42 6.93 -6.87
C ILE A 91 4.76 5.45 -7.06
N LYS A 92 5.33 4.83 -6.04
CA LYS A 92 5.55 3.38 -5.98
C LYS A 92 4.84 2.80 -4.77
N LEU A 93 4.08 1.74 -5.01
CA LEU A 93 3.38 0.96 -4.00
C LEU A 93 3.96 -0.45 -3.99
N GLY A 94 4.17 -1.05 -2.83
CA GLY A 94 4.65 -2.42 -2.74
C GLY A 94 4.15 -3.16 -1.50
N ALA A 95 4.14 -4.49 -1.58
CA ALA A 95 4.02 -5.35 -0.43
C ALA A 95 5.09 -6.44 -0.45
N GLY A 96 5.70 -6.72 0.69
CA GLY A 96 6.78 -7.69 0.85
C GLY A 96 6.50 -8.71 1.96
N ASP A 97 7.37 -9.73 2.02
CA ASP A 97 7.34 -10.80 3.01
C ASP A 97 6.01 -11.59 3.03
N LEU A 98 5.43 -11.80 1.86
CA LEU A 98 4.11 -12.45 1.73
C LEU A 98 4.15 -13.99 1.85
N THR A 99 5.32 -14.63 1.71
CA THR A 99 5.49 -16.08 1.50
C THR A 99 4.75 -16.97 2.50
N ASP A 100 4.68 -16.58 3.76
CA ASP A 100 4.05 -17.37 4.83
C ASP A 100 2.68 -16.84 5.27
N THR A 101 2.11 -15.95 4.45
CA THR A 101 0.84 -15.30 4.74
C THR A 101 -0.30 -15.90 3.93
N VAL A 102 -1.51 -15.79 4.47
CA VAL A 102 -2.74 -16.26 3.80
C VAL A 102 -3.73 -15.11 3.62
N LEU A 103 -4.32 -15.04 2.44
CA LEU A 103 -5.49 -14.23 2.20
C LEU A 103 -6.76 -15.01 2.60
N PRO A 104 -7.63 -14.47 3.47
CA PRO A 104 -8.88 -15.14 3.83
C PRO A 104 -9.90 -15.03 2.69
N GLY A 105 -10.67 -16.09 2.48
CA GLY A 105 -11.85 -16.06 1.59
C GLY A 105 -13.11 -15.57 2.28
N GLU A 106 -14.24 -15.64 1.56
CA GLU A 106 -15.56 -15.26 2.10
C GLU A 106 -16.00 -16.17 3.26
N HIS A 107 -15.53 -17.42 3.27
CA HIS A 107 -15.78 -18.38 4.32
C HIS A 107 -14.51 -18.62 5.14
N GLN A 108 -14.66 -18.85 6.45
CA GLN A 108 -13.51 -19.05 7.37
C GLN A 108 -12.59 -20.20 6.98
N THR A 109 -13.09 -21.20 6.25
CA THR A 109 -12.34 -22.36 5.78
C THR A 109 -11.55 -22.08 4.49
N GLN A 110 -11.89 -21.02 3.76
CA GLN A 110 -11.19 -20.65 2.54
C GLN A 110 -9.96 -19.82 2.89
N ARG A 111 -8.79 -20.34 2.52
CA ARG A 111 -7.50 -19.69 2.69
C ARG A 111 -6.72 -19.80 1.40
N PHE A 112 -6.09 -18.70 1.00
CA PHE A 112 -5.29 -18.62 -0.20
C PHE A 112 -3.87 -18.26 0.21
N PRO A 113 -2.94 -19.24 0.27
CA PRO A 113 -1.55 -18.98 0.53
C PRO A 113 -0.95 -18.08 -0.55
N ALA A 114 0.00 -17.23 -0.16
CA ALA A 114 0.75 -16.46 -1.14
C ALA A 114 1.54 -17.38 -2.09
N VAL A 115 1.50 -17.05 -3.37
CA VAL A 115 2.29 -17.69 -4.44
C VAL A 115 3.48 -16.82 -4.89
N SER A 116 3.55 -15.58 -4.39
CA SER A 116 4.68 -14.66 -4.56
C SER A 116 5.04 -14.00 -3.22
N ALA A 117 6.33 -13.78 -2.97
CA ALA A 117 6.83 -13.11 -1.77
C ALA A 117 6.67 -11.59 -1.80
N TRP A 118 6.56 -11.01 -3.00
CA TRP A 118 6.63 -9.58 -3.22
C TRP A 118 5.73 -9.13 -4.36
N VAL A 119 5.17 -7.92 -4.23
CA VAL A 119 4.50 -7.19 -5.30
C VAL A 119 4.93 -5.72 -5.28
N ASP A 120 5.03 -5.11 -6.45
CA ASP A 120 5.06 -3.65 -6.55
C ASP A 120 4.43 -3.13 -7.83
N VAL A 121 3.91 -1.91 -7.75
CA VAL A 121 3.47 -1.13 -8.89
C VAL A 121 4.05 0.27 -8.76
N ASN A 122 4.39 0.88 -9.89
CA ASN A 122 4.91 2.24 -9.91
C ASN A 122 4.39 2.99 -11.12
N GLU A 123 4.30 4.30 -11.01
CA GLU A 123 3.93 5.21 -12.09
C GLU A 123 4.44 6.62 -11.79
N GLU A 124 4.72 7.40 -12.83
CA GLU A 124 5.16 8.78 -12.72
C GLU A 124 4.32 9.65 -13.65
N LEU A 125 3.68 10.69 -13.08
CA LEU A 125 2.78 11.59 -13.81
C LEU A 125 3.06 13.04 -13.47
N GLU A 126 2.83 13.92 -14.46
CA GLU A 126 2.87 15.38 -14.28
C GLU A 126 1.74 15.88 -13.37
N THR A 127 0.57 15.26 -13.47
CA THR A 127 -0.59 15.58 -12.63
C THR A 127 -1.14 14.29 -12.07
N TRP A 128 -1.49 14.29 -10.79
CA TRP A 128 -2.19 13.19 -10.14
C TRP A 128 -3.59 13.66 -9.77
N THR A 129 -4.55 13.28 -10.57
CA THR A 129 -5.99 13.42 -10.30
C THR A 129 -6.47 12.32 -9.35
N PRO A 130 -7.62 12.51 -8.67
CA PRO A 130 -8.27 11.45 -7.91
C PRO A 130 -8.43 10.14 -8.69
N GLU A 131 -8.74 10.23 -9.98
CA GLU A 131 -8.95 9.12 -10.91
C GLU A 131 -7.65 8.35 -11.18
N GLU A 132 -6.54 9.06 -11.45
CA GLU A 132 -5.23 8.44 -11.67
C GLU A 132 -4.71 7.75 -10.40
N MET A 133 -4.84 8.39 -9.23
CA MET A 133 -4.48 7.77 -7.95
C MET A 133 -5.30 6.50 -7.71
N ARG A 134 -6.60 6.55 -8.01
CA ARG A 134 -7.49 5.41 -7.85
C ARG A 134 -7.14 4.28 -8.83
N ALA A 135 -6.74 4.60 -10.06
CA ALA A 135 -6.26 3.62 -11.03
C ALA A 135 -4.97 2.93 -10.57
N LEU A 136 -4.01 3.67 -10.01
CA LEU A 136 -2.80 3.09 -9.42
C LEU A 136 -3.14 2.12 -8.27
N LEU A 137 -4.07 2.50 -7.39
CA LEU A 137 -4.52 1.63 -6.30
C LEU A 137 -5.20 0.36 -6.81
N LEU A 138 -6.04 0.44 -7.85
CA LEU A 138 -6.63 -0.73 -8.50
C LEU A 138 -5.55 -1.68 -9.05
N ARG A 139 -4.50 -1.14 -9.69
CA ARG A 139 -3.38 -1.97 -10.17
C ARG A 139 -2.66 -2.65 -9.03
N PHE A 140 -2.44 -1.93 -7.92
CA PHE A 140 -1.82 -2.49 -6.72
C PHE A 140 -2.69 -3.61 -6.10
N TRP A 141 -4.00 -3.40 -6.00
CA TRP A 141 -4.95 -4.44 -5.57
C TRP A 141 -4.87 -5.69 -6.44
N ASN A 142 -4.88 -5.51 -7.76
CA ASN A 142 -4.82 -6.63 -8.70
C ASN A 142 -3.49 -7.38 -8.60
N ALA A 143 -2.37 -6.69 -8.38
CA ALA A 143 -1.08 -7.31 -8.11
C ALA A 143 -1.10 -8.13 -6.80
N LEU A 144 -1.72 -7.61 -5.74
CA LEU A 144 -1.92 -8.36 -4.50
C LEU A 144 -2.78 -9.61 -4.74
N MET A 145 -3.90 -9.50 -5.47
CA MET A 145 -4.76 -10.65 -5.77
C MET A 145 -3.99 -11.73 -6.53
N ASP A 146 -3.18 -11.35 -7.53
CA ASP A 146 -2.33 -12.27 -8.28
C ASP A 146 -1.31 -12.98 -7.38
N ALA A 147 -0.70 -12.26 -6.43
CA ALA A 147 0.21 -12.85 -5.44
C ALA A 147 -0.45 -13.88 -4.50
N TYR A 148 -1.79 -13.95 -4.44
CA TYR A 148 -2.54 -15.00 -3.74
C TYR A 148 -3.30 -15.93 -4.70
N GLY A 149 -3.00 -15.91 -5.99
CA GLY A 149 -3.66 -16.73 -7.01
C GLY A 149 -5.15 -16.42 -7.18
N ARG A 150 -5.57 -15.19 -6.86
CA ARG A 150 -6.95 -14.72 -6.98
C ARG A 150 -7.17 -13.94 -8.27
N SER A 151 -8.39 -13.98 -8.78
CA SER A 151 -8.78 -13.18 -9.93
C SER A 151 -8.71 -11.68 -9.63
N PRO A 152 -8.26 -10.86 -10.60
CA PRO A 152 -8.28 -9.41 -10.45
C PRO A 152 -9.71 -8.88 -10.38
N ALA A 153 -9.88 -7.69 -9.80
CA ALA A 153 -11.13 -6.95 -9.91
C ALA A 153 -11.38 -6.58 -11.39
N ARG A 154 -12.59 -6.81 -11.87
CA ARG A 154 -12.99 -6.60 -13.28
C ARG A 154 -13.37 -5.16 -13.58
N SER A 155 -13.58 -4.36 -12.54
CA SER A 155 -13.98 -2.97 -12.66
C SER A 155 -13.51 -2.15 -11.47
N MET A 156 -13.49 -0.83 -11.64
CA MET A 156 -13.22 0.11 -10.56
C MET A 156 -14.21 -0.07 -9.40
N ALA A 157 -15.50 -0.20 -9.69
CA ALA A 157 -16.54 -0.34 -8.68
C ALA A 157 -16.37 -1.63 -7.84
N GLU A 158 -15.98 -2.74 -8.47
CA GLU A 158 -15.70 -4.00 -7.77
C GLU A 158 -14.51 -3.85 -6.81
N PHE A 159 -13.45 -3.18 -7.26
CA PHE A 159 -12.31 -2.87 -6.40
C PHE A 159 -12.68 -1.93 -5.25
N GLU A 160 -13.38 -0.82 -5.52
CA GLU A 160 -13.77 0.14 -4.48
C GLU A 160 -14.62 -0.52 -3.39
N GLN A 161 -15.54 -1.40 -3.79
CA GLN A 161 -16.34 -2.19 -2.87
C GLN A 161 -15.47 -3.15 -2.04
N ALA A 162 -14.58 -3.91 -2.69
CA ALA A 162 -13.73 -4.90 -2.03
C ALA A 162 -12.70 -4.26 -1.09
N ALA A 163 -12.15 -3.10 -1.47
CA ALA A 163 -11.18 -2.34 -0.70
C ALA A 163 -11.81 -1.37 0.31
N ALA A 164 -13.14 -1.37 0.45
CA ALA A 164 -13.91 -0.46 1.31
C ALA A 164 -13.58 1.03 1.09
N LEU A 165 -13.29 1.40 -0.16
CA LEU A 165 -13.04 2.78 -0.55
C LEU A 165 -14.36 3.47 -0.90
N ALA A 166 -14.50 4.72 -0.45
CA ALA A 166 -15.59 5.56 -0.91
C ALA A 166 -15.49 5.73 -2.44
N PRO A 167 -16.62 5.66 -3.17
CA PRO A 167 -16.64 5.95 -4.59
C PRO A 167 -16.12 7.35 -4.87
N LEU A 168 -15.41 7.52 -5.97
CA LEU A 168 -15.04 8.87 -6.42
C LEU A 168 -16.32 9.69 -6.64
N PRO A 169 -16.33 10.98 -6.22
CA PRO A 169 -17.46 11.86 -6.49
C PRO A 169 -17.65 11.95 -8.01
N LYS A 170 -18.89 11.79 -8.48
CA LYS A 170 -19.21 12.02 -9.89
C LYS A 170 -18.85 13.47 -10.20
N GLN A 171 -17.99 13.68 -11.21
CA GLN A 171 -17.78 15.02 -11.74
C GLN A 171 -19.15 15.57 -12.15
N ALA A 172 -19.53 16.72 -11.58
CA ALA A 172 -20.70 17.43 -12.04
C ALA A 172 -20.48 17.75 -13.52
N ALA A 173 -21.42 17.35 -14.38
CA ALA A 173 -21.41 17.77 -15.76
C ALA A 173 -21.43 19.31 -15.78
N VAL A 174 -20.38 19.90 -16.36
CA VAL A 174 -20.31 21.34 -16.66
C VAL A 174 -21.07 21.61 -17.94
#